data_AF-A0A840V9H9-F1
#
_entry.id   AF-A0A840V9H9-F1
#
_cell.length_a   1.000
_cell.length_b   1.000
_cell.length_c   1.000
_cell.angle_alpha   90.00
_cell.angle_beta   90.00
_cell.angle_gamma   90.00
#
_symmetry.space_group_name_H-M   'P 1'
#
loop_
_entity.id
_entity.type
_entity.pdbx_description
1 polymer ?
#
loop_
_entity_poly.entity_id
_entity_poly.type
_entity_poly.pdbx_seq_one_letter_code
_entity_poly.pdbx_strand_id
1 'polypeptide(L)' 'MEVSTPIILAEISPGRFNLIDGNHRTEKARMMGVKKVIAYKLGVEQHMKFLTDLKAYKAYVAYWNSKFTK' A
#
# COMPACT_ATOMS: atom_id res chain seq x y z
N MET A 1 15.33 -3.12 -1.02
CA MET A 1 14.05 -3.25 -0.28
C MET A 1 14.21 -4.31 0.81
N GLU A 2 13.96 -3.92 2.05
CA GLU A 2 13.96 -4.83 3.19
C GLU A 2 12.58 -5.45 3.42
N VAL A 3 12.53 -6.73 3.81
CA VAL A 3 11.30 -7.47 4.12
C VAL A 3 10.76 -7.12 5.51
N SER A 4 11.62 -6.62 6.40
CA SER A 4 11.31 -6.15 7.76
C SER A 4 10.44 -4.90 7.77
N THR A 5 10.48 -4.09 6.71
CA THR A 5 9.68 -2.87 6.61
C THR A 5 8.20 -3.20 6.44
N PRO A 6 7.30 -2.66 7.29
CA PRO A 6 5.88 -2.94 7.20
C PRO A 6 5.28 -2.66 5.82
N ILE A 7 4.33 -3.50 5.41
CA ILE A 7 3.47 -3.26 4.24
C ILE A 7 2.23 -2.45 4.66
N ILE A 8 1.46 -1.93 3.70
CA ILE A 8 0.22 -1.21 3.99
C ILE A 8 -0.96 -1.93 3.36
N LEU A 9 -1.91 -2.30 4.21
CA LEU A 9 -3.21 -2.86 3.83
C LEU A 9 -4.29 -1.82 4.07
N ALA A 10 -5.20 -1.66 3.11
CA ALA A 10 -6.36 -0.78 3.25
C ALA A 10 -7.66 -1.54 3.16
N GLU A 11 -8.60 -1.24 4.05
CA GLU A 11 -9.96 -1.78 4.01
C GLU A 11 -10.73 -1.17 2.82
N ILE A 12 -11.15 -2.03 1.89
CA ILE A 12 -11.93 -1.63 0.70
C ILE A 12 -13.43 -1.94 0.85
N SER A 13 -13.77 -2.83 1.77
CA SER A 13 -15.13 -3.14 2.22
C SER A 13 -15.02 -3.88 3.57
N PRO A 14 -16.10 -3.98 4.37
CA PRO A 14 -16.02 -4.57 5.71
C PRO A 14 -15.31 -5.94 5.73
N GLY A 15 -14.17 -6.00 6.40
CA GLY A 15 -13.36 -7.21 6.52
C GLY A 15 -12.49 -7.59 5.31
N ARG A 16 -12.52 -6.81 4.21
CA ARG A 16 -11.70 -7.04 3.01
C ARG A 16 -10.62 -5.99 2.84
N PHE A 17 -9.39 -6.44 2.64
CA PHE A 17 -8.19 -5.59 2.59
C PHE A 17 -7.42 -5.76 1.29
N ASN A 18 -7.01 -4.64 0.70
CA ASN A 18 -6.10 -4.62 -0.44
C ASN A 18 -4.70 -4.17 -0.01
N LEU A 19 -3.68 -4.75 -0.65
CA LEU A 19 -2.30 -4.33 -0.53
C LEU A 19 -2.07 -3.07 -1.37
N ILE A 20 -1.89 -1.93 -0.70
CA ILE A 20 -1.72 -0.64 -1.36
C ILE A 20 -0.27 -0.15 -1.37
N ASP A 21 0.58 -0.66 -0.47
CA ASP A 21 2.02 -0.47 -0.52
C ASP A 21 2.76 -1.72 -0.03
N GLY A 22 3.87 -2.06 -0.70
CA GLY A 22 4.73 -3.17 -0.33
C GLY A 22 4.65 -4.42 -1.20
N ASN A 23 4.04 -4.38 -2.39
CA ASN A 23 3.96 -5.51 -3.33
C ASN A 23 5.31 -6.22 -3.56
N HIS A 24 6.37 -5.47 -3.87
CA HIS A 24 7.71 -6.03 -4.04
C HIS A 24 8.28 -6.65 -2.75
N ARG A 25 7.94 -6.10 -1.57
CA ARG A 25 8.37 -6.65 -0.28
C ARG A 25 7.65 -7.95 0.02
N THR A 26 6.35 -8.02 -0.23
CA THR A 26 5.53 -9.23 -0.11
C THR A 26 6.05 -10.33 -1.04
N GLU A 27 6.35 -10.01 -2.29
CA GLU A 27 6.90 -10.99 -3.24
C GLU A 27 8.27 -11.49 -2.81
N LYS A 28 9.15 -10.60 -2.35
CA LYS A 28 10.45 -10.98 -1.79
C LYS A 28 10.29 -11.88 -0.55
N ALA A 29 9.36 -11.57 0.34
CA ALA A 29 9.06 -12.40 1.51
C ALA A 29 8.61 -13.80 1.10
N ARG A 30 7.74 -13.89 0.08
CA ARG A 30 7.28 -15.15 -0.52
C ARG A 30 8.45 -15.97 -1.05
N MET A 31 9.35 -15.35 -1.82
CA MET A 31 10.55 -15.99 -2.35
C MET A 31 11.50 -16.50 -1.26
N MET A 32 11.55 -15.81 -0.12
CA MET A 32 12.36 -16.19 1.05
C MET A 32 11.68 -17.24 1.95
N GLY A 33 10.48 -17.72 1.61
CA GLY A 33 9.73 -18.67 2.43
C GLY A 33 9.16 -18.08 3.72
N VAL A 34 9.15 -16.75 3.86
CA VAL A 34 8.62 -16.05 5.03
C VAL A 34 7.09 -16.11 4.99
N LYS A 35 6.49 -16.76 5.99
CA LYS A 35 5.04 -17.00 6.02
C LYS A 35 4.19 -15.80 6.42
N LYS A 36 4.79 -14.79 7.06
CA LYS A 36 4.08 -13.62 7.60
C LYS A 36 4.95 -12.37 7.51
N VAL A 37 4.35 -11.25 7.14
CA VAL A 37 4.99 -9.92 7.13
C VAL A 37 4.22 -8.97 8.02
N ILE A 38 4.90 -7.96 8.56
CA ILE A 38 4.28 -6.92 9.37
C ILE A 38 3.49 -5.99 8.45
N ALA A 39 2.28 -5.62 8.85
CA ALA A 39 1.42 -4.73 8.07
C ALA A 39 0.79 -3.64 8.95
N TYR A 40 0.73 -2.42 8.43
CA TYR A 40 -0.20 -1.42 8.92
C TYR A 40 -1.56 -1.62 8.25
N LYS A 41 -2.62 -1.62 9.06
CA LYS A 41 -4.00 -1.70 8.59
C LYS A 41 -4.63 -0.32 8.64
N LEU A 42 -5.04 0.18 7.49
CA LEU A 42 -5.80 1.41 7.35
C LEU A 42 -7.30 1.06 7.27
N GLY A 43 -8.08 1.67 8.18
CA GLY A 43 -9.53 1.59 8.11
C GLY A 43 -10.11 2.45 6.99
N VAL A 44 -11.39 2.24 6.68
CA VAL A 44 -12.08 2.94 5.58
C VAL A 44 -11.98 4.47 5.70
N GLU A 45 -12.16 5.06 6.88
CA GLU A 45 -12.05 6.52 7.06
C GLU A 45 -10.64 7.06 6.76
N GLN A 46 -9.60 6.32 7.16
CA GLN A 46 -8.21 6.69 6.88
C GLN A 46 -7.88 6.51 5.39
N HIS A 47 -8.42 5.46 4.76
CA HIS A 47 -8.28 5.22 3.33
C HIS A 47 -9.02 6.28 2.50
N MET A 48 -10.21 6.69 2.92
CA MET A 48 -10.98 7.75 2.27
C MET A 48 -10.27 9.08 2.32
N LYS A 49 -9.69 9.48 3.47
CA LYS A 49 -8.89 10.71 3.56
C LYS A 49 -7.75 10.75 2.54
N PHE A 50 -7.14 9.61 2.23
CA PHE A 50 -6.13 9.52 1.19
C PHE A 50 -6.71 9.72 -0.23
N LEU A 51 -7.92 9.23 -0.48
CA LEU A 51 -8.57 9.33 -1.79
C LEU A 51 -9.28 10.67 -2.03
N THR A 52 -9.78 11.32 -0.98
CA THR A 52 -10.64 12.50 -1.08
C THR A 52 -9.97 13.82 -0.67
N ASP A 53 -8.79 13.78 -0.05
CA ASP A 53 -8.02 14.99 0.21
C ASP A 53 -7.33 15.47 -1.08
N LEU A 54 -7.53 16.75 -1.44
CA LEU A 54 -7.01 17.30 -2.69
C LEU A 54 -5.47 17.24 -2.76
N LYS A 55 -4.78 17.36 -1.62
CA LYS A 55 -3.32 17.27 -1.55
C LYS A 55 -2.87 15.80 -1.72
N ALA A 56 -3.58 14.86 -1.11
CA ALA A 56 -3.34 13.43 -1.28
C ALA A 56 -3.61 12.97 -2.72
N TYR A 57 -4.70 13.44 -3.35
CA TYR A 57 -5.00 13.21 -4.76
C TYR A 57 -3.90 13.73 -5.68
N LYS A 58 -3.44 14.98 -5.47
CA LYS A 58 -2.33 15.56 -6.24
C LYS A 58 -1.03 14.77 -6.07
N ALA A 59 -0.73 14.31 -4.85
CA ALA A 59 0.44 13.49 -4.57
C ALA A 59 0.35 12.10 -5.25
N TYR A 60 -0.83 11.47 -5.22
CA TYR A 60 -1.09 10.20 -5.88
C TYR A 60 -0.91 10.29 -7.40
N VAL A 61 -1.51 11.31 -8.04
CA VAL A 61 -1.37 11.57 -9.48
C VAL A 61 0.09 11.83 -9.84
N ALA A 62 0.81 12.66 -9.06
CA ALA A 62 2.22 12.95 -9.32
C ALA A 62 3.11 11.70 -9.21
N TYR A 63 2.89 10.87 -8.18
CA TYR A 63 3.59 9.61 -8.01
C TYR A 63 3.36 8.68 -9.20
N TRP A 64 2.11 8.49 -9.63
CA TRP A 64 1.79 7.61 -10.76
C TRP A 64 2.33 8.15 -12.08
N ASN A 65 2.21 9.44 -12.36
CA ASN A 65 2.79 10.04 -13.57
C ASN A 65 4.30 9.84 -13.63
N SER A 66 5.01 9.94 -12.50
CA SER A 66 6.45 9.66 -12.44
C SER A 66 6.84 8.21 -12.79
N LYS A 67 5.87 7.28 -12.81
CA LYS A 67 6.06 5.89 -13.22
C LYS A 67 5.77 5.63 -14.70
N PHE A 68 5.08 6.56 -15.39
CA PHE A 68 4.69 6.42 -16.79
C PHE A 68 5.58 7.20 -17.76
N THR A 69 6.40 8.13 -17.28
CA THR A 69 7.44 8.77 -18.10
C THR A 69 8.73 7.94 -18.05
N LYS A 70 9.02 7.25 -19.16
CA LYS A 70 10.37 6.85 -19.56
C LYS A 70 11.01 8.01 -20.33
#